data_AF-A0AAV7XC64-F1
#
_entry.id   AF-A0AAV7XC64-F1
#
_cell.length_a   1.000
_cell.length_b   1.000
_cell.length_c   1.000
_cell.angle_alpha   90.00
_cell.angle_beta   90.00
_cell.angle_gamma   90.00
#
_symmetry.space_group_name_H-M   'P 1'
#
loop_
_entity.id
_entity.type
_entity.pdbx_description
1 polymer ?
#
loop_
_entity_poly.entity_id
_entity_poly.type
_entity_poly.pdbx_seq_one_letter_code
_entity_poly.pdbx_strand_id
1 'polypeptide(L)'
;MHDYVWDCLNVCSPANGGYNIPVPRRVSVADLTGRSRTYWICGRCSDGQVVTLSTGKVRGERVSGAGCARDYWAFRGIRYAASPVGELRFKAPRPAASWEGVADATVEGSPCPQVQDGVVIGCEDCLNLNVYTPTLDCPAGGYAVIVFFHGGYFVWGDIGPTPVFGPDFLVNEDVVLILPNYRLGALGFLNLNTPAVPGNAGIKDGVEALRWVRANAAAFCGDSARVTIMGQSAGAKMAAFLSLTEAARGRSGRRGRRQNNTSKSCVREISGNLNSTLLPSRPSRFATAV
;
A
#
# COMPACT_ATOMS: atom_id res chain seq x y z
N MET A 1 -19.49 2.84 -46.79
CA MET A 1 -19.58 3.77 -45.66
C MET A 1 -18.46 3.36 -44.72
N HIS A 2 -17.47 4.24 -44.51
CA HIS A 2 -16.12 3.88 -44.05
C HIS A 2 -16.11 3.16 -42.68
N ASP A 3 -15.73 1.89 -42.70
CA ASP A 3 -15.31 1.16 -41.51
C ASP A 3 -13.92 1.69 -41.12
N TYR A 4 -13.87 2.63 -40.19
CA TYR A 4 -12.62 2.99 -39.52
C TYR A 4 -12.24 1.83 -38.59
N VAL A 5 -11.55 0.85 -39.15
CA VAL A 5 -10.69 -0.04 -38.37
C VAL A 5 -9.54 0.82 -37.89
N TRP A 6 -9.62 1.30 -36.66
CA TRP A 6 -8.40 1.73 -35.97
C TRP A 6 -7.62 0.45 -35.69
N ASP A 7 -6.64 0.17 -36.54
CA ASP A 7 -5.60 -0.81 -36.28
C ASP A 7 -5.10 -0.61 -34.85
N CYS A 8 -4.95 -1.72 -34.14
CA CYS A 8 -4.27 -1.78 -32.85
C CYS A 8 -2.78 -1.50 -33.04
N LEU A 9 -2.40 -0.31 -33.51
CA LEU A 9 -1.01 0.08 -33.74
C LEU A 9 -0.27 0.53 -32.48
N ASN A 10 -0.92 0.52 -31.32
CA ASN A 10 -0.29 0.72 -30.02
C ASN A 10 -0.44 -0.53 -29.13
N VAL A 11 -0.15 -1.71 -29.69
CA VAL A 11 0.23 -2.87 -28.86
C VAL A 11 1.52 -2.48 -28.16
N CYS A 12 1.46 -2.32 -26.84
CA CYS A 12 2.62 -2.14 -25.98
C CYS A 12 3.55 -3.36 -26.20
N SER A 13 4.51 -3.18 -27.11
CA SER A 13 5.45 -4.23 -27.52
C SER A 13 6.47 -4.46 -26.41
N PRO A 14 6.73 -5.71 -26.02
CA PRO A 14 7.69 -6.04 -24.99
C PRO A 14 9.11 -5.89 -25.55
N ALA A 15 9.92 -5.02 -24.96
CA ALA A 15 11.35 -5.28 -24.93
C ALA A 15 11.57 -6.43 -23.94
N ASN A 16 11.46 -7.66 -24.46
CA ASN A 16 11.75 -8.95 -23.83
C ASN A 16 10.67 -9.57 -22.93
N GLY A 17 9.79 -10.34 -23.55
CA GLY A 17 9.48 -11.71 -23.13
C GLY A 17 8.76 -11.93 -21.80
N GLY A 18 7.42 -11.85 -21.86
CA GLY A 18 6.52 -12.48 -20.88
C GLY A 18 5.83 -11.51 -19.92
N TYR A 19 4.56 -11.21 -20.19
CA TYR A 19 3.39 -11.30 -19.29
C TYR A 19 2.23 -10.39 -19.75
N ASN A 20 1.02 -10.96 -19.66
CA ASN A 20 -0.35 -10.42 -19.76
C ASN A 20 -0.60 -9.18 -20.64
N ILE A 21 -1.04 -9.47 -21.87
CA ILE A 21 -1.80 -8.54 -22.71
C ILE A 21 -3.11 -8.21 -21.98
N PRO A 22 -3.49 -6.93 -21.76
CA PRO A 22 -4.80 -6.60 -21.26
C PRO A 22 -5.85 -7.13 -22.25
N VAL A 23 -6.70 -8.05 -21.81
CA VAL A 23 -7.76 -8.60 -22.65
C VAL A 23 -8.74 -7.47 -22.99
N PRO A 24 -8.96 -7.13 -24.27
CA PRO A 24 -9.89 -6.07 -24.65
C PRO A 24 -11.28 -6.35 -24.08
N ARG A 25 -11.88 -5.38 -23.37
CA ARG A 25 -13.25 -5.51 -22.86
C ARG A 25 -14.22 -5.06 -23.95
N ARG A 26 -15.18 -5.93 -24.28
CA ARG A 26 -16.24 -5.64 -25.24
C ARG A 26 -17.36 -4.86 -24.54
N VAL A 27 -17.65 -3.65 -25.02
CA VAL A 27 -18.78 -2.86 -24.52
C VAL A 27 -19.71 -2.54 -25.68
N SER A 28 -20.98 -2.86 -25.52
CA SER A 28 -22.03 -2.53 -26.49
C SER A 28 -22.82 -1.36 -25.95
N VAL A 29 -22.88 -0.26 -26.71
CA VAL A 29 -23.69 0.92 -26.39
C VAL A 29 -24.80 1.02 -27.42
N ALA A 30 -26.05 1.02 -26.96
CA ALA A 30 -27.21 1.26 -27.82
C ALA A 30 -27.53 2.76 -27.83
N ASP A 31 -27.77 3.32 -29.01
CA ASP A 31 -28.30 4.68 -29.12
C ASP A 31 -29.82 4.73 -28.85
N LEU A 32 -30.36 5.94 -28.71
CA LEU A 32 -31.81 6.16 -28.48
C LEU A 32 -32.70 5.70 -29.65
N THR A 33 -32.11 5.30 -30.78
CA THR A 33 -32.81 4.73 -31.93
C THR A 33 -32.76 3.20 -31.98
N GLY A 34 -32.21 2.56 -30.94
CA GLY A 34 -32.14 1.10 -30.81
C GLY A 34 -30.99 0.45 -31.59
N ARG A 35 -30.06 1.24 -32.16
CA ARG A 35 -28.89 0.69 -32.85
C ARG A 35 -27.76 0.46 -31.86
N SER A 36 -27.30 -0.78 -31.77
CA SER A 36 -26.15 -1.17 -30.94
C SER A 36 -24.85 -0.94 -31.70
N ARG A 37 -23.92 -0.18 -31.12
CA ARG A 37 -22.52 -0.09 -31.55
C ARG A 37 -21.64 -0.81 -30.55
N THR A 38 -20.77 -1.68 -31.06
CA THR A 38 -19.80 -2.41 -30.25
C THR A 38 -18.47 -1.69 -30.28
N TYR A 39 -17.92 -1.40 -29.11
CA TYR A 39 -16.61 -0.79 -28.94
C TYR A 39 -15.68 -1.79 -28.25
N TRP A 40 -14.44 -1.82 -28.73
CA TRP A 40 -13.33 -2.46 -28.03
C TRP A 40 -12.66 -1.40 -27.17
N ILE A 41 -12.75 -1.53 -25.86
CA ILE A 41 -12.01 -0.66 -24.94
C ILE A 41 -10.70 -1.35 -24.63
N CYS A 42 -9.63 -0.92 -25.30
CA CYS A 42 -8.28 -1.15 -24.81
C CYS A 42 -8.03 -0.13 -23.70
N GLY A 43 -7.54 -0.56 -22.53
CA GLY A 43 -7.04 0.37 -21.53
C GLY A 43 -5.99 1.27 -22.18
N ARG A 44 -6.02 2.58 -21.91
CA ARG A 44 -4.88 3.43 -22.28
C ARG A 44 -3.65 2.84 -21.59
N CYS A 45 -2.56 2.59 -22.33
CA CYS A 45 -1.24 2.51 -21.70
C CYS A 45 -1.04 3.90 -21.05
N SER A 46 -1.27 3.99 -19.74
CA SER A 46 -1.02 5.24 -19.02
C SER A 46 0.47 5.52 -19.11
N ASP A 47 0.85 6.79 -19.22
CA ASP A 47 2.22 7.28 -19.05
C ASP A 47 2.64 7.11 -17.58
N GLY A 48 2.67 5.85 -17.13
CA GLY A 48 2.94 5.48 -15.76
C GLY A 48 4.39 5.80 -15.41
N GLN A 49 4.59 6.49 -14.28
CA GLN A 49 5.92 6.86 -13.84
C GLN A 49 6.64 5.65 -13.25
N VAL A 50 7.91 5.47 -13.63
CA VAL A 50 8.78 4.44 -13.08
C VAL A 50 9.58 4.99 -11.91
N VAL A 51 9.56 4.28 -10.79
CA VAL A 51 10.32 4.58 -9.57
C VAL A 51 11.29 3.43 -9.29
N THR A 52 12.49 3.76 -8.83
CA THR A 52 13.52 2.77 -8.47
C THR A 52 13.51 2.53 -6.96
N LEU A 53 13.33 1.28 -6.57
CA LEU A 53 13.38 0.77 -5.20
C LEU A 53 14.70 0.05 -4.95
N SER A 54 14.97 -0.26 -3.69
CA SER A 54 16.11 -1.09 -3.25
C SER A 54 16.12 -2.51 -3.85
N THR A 55 14.95 -3.05 -4.20
CA THR A 55 14.78 -4.40 -4.74
C THR A 55 14.53 -4.45 -6.25
N GLY A 56 14.26 -3.31 -6.91
CA GLY A 56 13.93 -3.29 -8.34
C GLY A 56 13.17 -2.04 -8.74
N LYS A 57 12.60 -2.01 -9.95
CA LYS A 57 11.82 -0.87 -10.46
C LYS A 57 10.34 -1.20 -10.49
N VAL A 58 9.50 -0.21 -10.20
CA VAL A 58 8.03 -0.30 -10.26
C VAL A 58 7.45 0.79 -11.13
N ARG A 59 6.38 0.49 -11.87
CA ARG A 59 5.58 1.47 -12.62
C ARG A 59 4.26 1.70 -11.90
N GLY A 60 4.00 2.93 -11.48
CA GLY A 60 2.71 3.34 -10.93
C GLY A 60 1.86 4.06 -11.98
N GLU A 61 0.70 4.55 -11.56
CA GLU A 61 -0.16 5.40 -12.39
C GLU A 61 -0.59 6.67 -11.67
N ARG A 62 -0.97 7.67 -12.46
CA ARG A 62 -1.59 8.88 -11.96
C ARG A 62 -3.10 8.65 -11.85
N VAL A 63 -3.64 8.89 -10.66
CA VAL A 63 -5.05 8.72 -10.33
C VAL A 63 -5.68 10.09 -10.12
N SER A 64 -6.86 10.30 -10.71
CA SER A 64 -7.65 11.50 -10.43
C SER A 64 -8.31 11.40 -9.06
N GLY A 65 -8.07 12.40 -8.21
CA GLY A 65 -8.66 12.45 -6.89
C GLY A 65 -10.19 12.55 -6.93
N ALA A 66 -10.87 11.88 -6.00
CA ALA A 66 -12.31 11.97 -5.87
C ALA A 66 -12.74 13.30 -5.21
N GLY A 67 -13.81 13.91 -5.73
CA GLY A 67 -14.40 15.12 -5.16
C GLY A 67 -13.45 16.34 -5.25
N CYS A 68 -13.04 16.87 -4.09
CA CYS A 68 -12.12 18.01 -4.01
C CYS A 68 -10.65 17.59 -3.84
N ALA A 69 -10.35 16.29 -3.88
CA ALA A 69 -8.98 15.80 -3.78
C ALA A 69 -8.21 16.09 -5.07
N ARG A 70 -6.93 16.46 -4.92
CA ARG A 70 -6.00 16.59 -6.06
C ARG A 70 -5.69 15.22 -6.67
N ASP A 71 -5.21 15.25 -7.92
CA ASP A 71 -4.57 14.07 -8.52
C ASP A 71 -3.36 13.65 -7.69
N TYR A 72 -3.07 12.34 -7.70
CA TYR A 72 -1.93 11.76 -7.01
C TYR A 72 -1.35 10.59 -7.80
N TRP A 73 -0.14 10.16 -7.42
CA TRP A 73 0.47 8.94 -7.93
C TRP A 73 0.19 7.77 -7.00
N ALA A 74 -0.22 6.65 -7.60
CA ALA A 74 -0.49 5.41 -6.90
C ALA A 74 0.44 4.30 -7.40
N PHE A 75 1.05 3.59 -6.45
CA PHE A 75 1.84 2.40 -6.68
C PHE A 75 1.30 1.29 -5.77
N ARG A 76 0.69 0.28 -6.34
CA ARG A 76 -0.08 -0.74 -5.63
C ARG A 76 0.53 -2.13 -5.77
N GLY A 77 0.24 -3.00 -4.82
CA GLY A 77 0.66 -4.40 -4.87
C GLY A 77 2.17 -4.62 -4.79
N ILE A 78 2.94 -3.65 -4.27
CA ILE A 78 4.40 -3.78 -4.17
C ILE A 78 4.76 -4.78 -3.06
N ARG A 79 5.50 -5.85 -3.40
CA ARG A 79 5.97 -6.82 -2.39
C ARG A 79 7.02 -6.18 -1.49
N TYR A 80 6.78 -6.18 -0.18
CA TYR A 80 7.75 -5.74 0.81
C TYR A 80 8.48 -6.91 1.49
N ALA A 81 7.92 -8.11 1.41
CA ALA A 81 8.50 -9.35 1.94
C ALA A 81 8.33 -10.50 0.93
N ALA A 82 9.10 -11.57 1.12
CA ALA A 82 8.93 -12.81 0.39
C ALA A 82 7.57 -13.46 0.71
N SER A 83 6.98 -14.11 -0.29
CA SER A 83 5.70 -14.81 -0.14
C SER A 83 5.78 -15.85 1.00
N PRO A 84 4.91 -15.79 2.03
CA PRO A 84 4.97 -16.64 3.21
C PRO A 84 4.32 -18.02 2.98
N VAL A 85 4.56 -18.63 1.81
CA VAL A 85 4.02 -19.94 1.42
C VAL A 85 5.01 -21.07 1.68
N GLY A 86 4.52 -22.31 1.67
CA GLY A 86 5.33 -23.52 1.85
C GLY A 86 6.11 -23.47 3.16
N GLU A 87 7.43 -23.60 3.09
CA GLU A 87 8.31 -23.56 4.25
C GLU A 87 8.33 -22.22 4.98
N LEU A 88 7.83 -21.13 4.40
CA LEU A 88 7.75 -19.83 5.07
C LEU A 88 6.44 -19.62 5.84
N ARG A 89 5.47 -20.53 5.70
CA ARG A 89 4.19 -20.45 6.41
C ARG A 89 4.42 -20.43 7.92
N PHE A 90 3.74 -19.54 8.63
CA PHE A 90 3.85 -19.26 10.08
C PHE A 90 5.20 -18.72 10.59
N LYS A 91 6.25 -18.70 9.75
CA LYS A 91 7.58 -18.22 10.14
C LYS A 91 7.65 -16.69 10.04
N ALA A 92 8.67 -16.08 10.65
CA ALA A 92 8.95 -14.67 10.48
C ALA A 92 9.13 -14.31 8.98
N PRO A 93 8.66 -13.14 8.52
CA PRO A 93 8.84 -12.72 7.14
C PRO A 93 10.32 -12.59 6.79
N ARG A 94 10.62 -12.77 5.51
CA ARG A 94 11.94 -12.49 4.94
C ARG A 94 11.81 -11.32 3.97
N PRO A 95 12.86 -10.51 3.77
CA PRO A 95 12.85 -9.46 2.76
C PRO A 95 12.46 -10.01 1.39
N ALA A 96 11.78 -9.20 0.58
CA ALA A 96 11.46 -9.55 -0.80
C ALA A 96 12.76 -9.77 -1.60
N ALA A 97 12.74 -10.73 -2.53
CA ALA A 97 13.83 -10.91 -3.48
C ALA A 97 13.86 -9.74 -4.48
N SER A 98 15.06 -9.36 -4.91
CA SER A 98 15.20 -8.40 -6.00
C SER A 98 14.71 -9.00 -7.32
N TRP A 99 14.22 -8.14 -8.22
CA TRP A 99 13.80 -8.53 -9.56
C TRP A 99 14.46 -7.66 -10.63
N GLU A 100 14.55 -8.21 -11.84
CA GLU A 100 14.98 -7.48 -13.03
C GLU A 100 13.78 -6.90 -13.78
N GLY A 101 14.02 -5.86 -14.58
CA GLY A 101 12.97 -5.16 -15.31
C GLY A 101 12.13 -4.22 -14.44
N VAL A 102 10.91 -3.94 -14.90
CA VAL A 102 9.97 -3.02 -14.24
C VAL A 102 8.69 -3.79 -13.89
N ALA A 103 8.41 -3.90 -12.59
CA ALA A 103 7.17 -4.52 -12.12
C ALA A 103 5.99 -3.55 -12.29
N ASP A 104 4.84 -4.09 -12.69
CA ASP A 104 3.60 -3.34 -12.76
C ASP A 104 3.03 -3.15 -11.36
N ALA A 105 2.98 -1.89 -10.89
CA ALA A 105 2.40 -1.48 -9.63
C ALA A 105 1.14 -0.61 -9.87
N THR A 106 0.42 -0.85 -10.97
CA THR A 106 -0.89 -0.24 -11.22
C THR A 106 -2.05 -1.11 -10.71
N VAL A 107 -1.78 -2.32 -10.25
CA VAL A 107 -2.83 -3.25 -9.77
C VAL A 107 -2.61 -3.56 -8.29
N GLU A 108 -3.72 -3.66 -7.57
CA GLU A 108 -3.74 -4.08 -6.17
C GLU A 108 -3.18 -5.50 -5.99
N GLY A 109 -2.48 -5.71 -4.88
CA GLY A 109 -2.08 -7.04 -4.46
C GLY A 109 -3.26 -7.84 -3.90
N SER A 110 -3.09 -9.16 -3.75
CA SER A 110 -4.11 -9.99 -3.12
C SER A 110 -4.23 -9.67 -1.63
N PRO A 111 -5.44 -9.63 -1.05
CA PRO A 111 -5.62 -9.58 0.39
C PRO A 111 -5.16 -10.90 1.04
N CYS A 112 -4.82 -10.85 2.33
CA CYS A 112 -4.49 -12.06 3.07
C CYS A 112 -5.70 -13.00 3.24
N PRO A 113 -5.50 -14.32 3.39
CA PRO A 113 -6.59 -15.27 3.49
C PRO A 113 -7.49 -14.96 4.68
N GLN A 114 -8.78 -14.79 4.41
CA GLN A 114 -9.78 -14.38 5.41
C GLN A 114 -11.18 -14.78 4.97
N VAL A 115 -12.12 -14.75 5.91
CA VAL A 115 -13.55 -14.94 5.61
C VAL A 115 -14.20 -13.57 5.47
N GLN A 116 -14.79 -13.31 4.30
CA GLN A 116 -15.60 -12.13 4.03
C GLN A 116 -16.96 -12.58 3.51
N ASP A 117 -18.04 -12.10 4.14
CA ASP A 117 -19.43 -12.44 3.78
C ASP A 117 -19.70 -13.96 3.69
N GLY A 118 -19.07 -14.74 4.57
CA GLY A 118 -19.20 -16.19 4.63
C GLY A 118 -18.38 -16.97 3.61
N VAL A 119 -17.58 -16.29 2.78
CA VAL A 119 -16.72 -16.89 1.75
C VAL A 119 -15.25 -16.67 2.09
N VAL A 120 -14.42 -17.69 1.85
CA VAL A 120 -12.96 -17.55 1.97
C VAL A 120 -12.43 -16.82 0.75
N ILE A 121 -11.73 -15.71 0.98
CA ILE A 121 -11.07 -14.90 -0.06
C ILE A 121 -9.57 -14.76 0.24
N GLY A 122 -8.84 -14.19 -0.72
CA GLY A 122 -7.43 -13.85 -0.57
C GLY A 122 -6.45 -14.98 -0.87
N CYS A 123 -5.17 -14.67 -0.76
CA CYS A 123 -4.05 -15.57 -1.06
C CYS A 123 -2.96 -15.44 0.01
N GLU A 124 -2.23 -16.51 0.32
CA GLU A 124 -1.10 -16.44 1.26
C GLU A 124 0.02 -15.52 0.76
N ASP A 125 0.16 -15.34 -0.56
CA ASP A 125 1.03 -14.32 -1.17
C ASP A 125 0.43 -12.91 -1.04
N CYS A 126 0.25 -12.44 0.19
CA CYS A 126 -0.40 -11.18 0.52
C CYS A 126 0.53 -10.12 1.13
N LEU A 127 1.84 -10.38 1.27
CA LEU A 127 2.79 -9.44 1.86
C LEU A 127 3.20 -8.33 0.87
N ASN A 128 2.18 -7.56 0.49
CA ASN A 128 2.25 -6.42 -0.42
C ASN A 128 1.79 -5.13 0.29
N LEU A 129 2.13 -4.00 -0.30
CA LEU A 129 1.72 -2.68 0.18
C LEU A 129 1.39 -1.76 -0.99
N ASN A 130 0.64 -0.71 -0.64
CA ASN A 130 0.32 0.39 -1.54
C ASN A 130 1.00 1.66 -1.07
N VAL A 131 1.46 2.47 -2.02
CA VAL A 131 2.05 3.79 -1.80
C VAL A 131 1.28 4.81 -2.62
N TYR A 132 0.84 5.87 -1.95
CA TYR A 132 0.18 7.01 -2.57
C TYR A 132 0.97 8.27 -2.24
N THR A 133 1.32 9.05 -3.26
CA THR A 133 2.12 10.27 -3.11
C THR A 133 1.56 11.41 -3.96
N PRO A 134 1.59 12.66 -3.47
CA PRO A 134 1.03 13.80 -4.20
C PRO A 134 1.65 14.04 -5.57
N THR A 135 2.97 13.94 -5.63
CA THR A 135 3.79 14.24 -6.79
C THR A 135 5.09 13.46 -6.67
N LEU A 136 5.78 13.31 -7.80
CA LEU A 136 7.12 12.74 -7.88
C LEU A 136 8.19 13.84 -8.06
N ASP A 137 7.77 15.10 -8.08
CA ASP A 137 8.64 16.28 -7.95
C ASP A 137 8.86 16.59 -6.47
N CYS A 138 9.88 15.97 -5.87
CA CYS A 138 10.03 15.96 -4.43
C CYS A 138 10.36 17.34 -3.85
N PRO A 139 9.66 17.80 -2.79
CA PRO A 139 10.04 19.02 -2.08
C PRO A 139 11.37 18.82 -1.33
N ALA A 140 12.04 19.93 -1.02
CA ALA A 140 13.24 19.91 -0.19
C ALA A 140 12.93 19.26 1.18
N GLY A 141 13.65 18.19 1.50
CA GLY A 141 13.45 17.43 2.73
C GLY A 141 12.34 16.37 2.70
N GLY A 142 11.57 16.25 1.61
CA GLY A 142 10.53 15.24 1.45
C GLY A 142 9.25 15.47 2.28
N TYR A 143 8.19 14.77 1.90
CA TYR A 143 6.91 14.74 2.60
C TYR A 143 6.98 13.87 3.86
N ALA A 144 6.14 14.15 4.87
CA ALA A 144 5.95 13.20 5.96
C ALA A 144 5.37 11.88 5.42
N VAL A 145 5.76 10.77 6.03
CA VAL A 145 5.28 9.44 5.66
C VAL A 145 4.31 8.94 6.72
N ILE A 146 3.11 8.56 6.30
CA ILE A 146 2.14 7.87 7.16
C ILE A 146 2.12 6.40 6.75
N VAL A 147 2.39 5.51 7.69
CA VAL A 147 2.21 4.06 7.51
C VAL A 147 0.95 3.65 8.25
N PHE A 148 -0.09 3.28 7.51
CA PHE A 148 -1.40 2.97 8.08
C PHE A 148 -1.67 1.46 8.08
N PHE A 149 -1.87 0.89 9.27
CA PHE A 149 -2.27 -0.50 9.44
C PHE A 149 -3.79 -0.61 9.57
N HIS A 150 -4.41 -1.44 8.74
CA HIS A 150 -5.85 -1.70 8.79
C HIS A 150 -6.26 -2.48 10.05
N GLY A 151 -7.53 -2.32 10.44
CA GLY A 151 -8.18 -3.06 11.52
C GLY A 151 -8.65 -4.46 11.11
N GLY A 152 -9.65 -4.98 11.82
CA GLY A 152 -10.27 -6.29 11.53
C GLY A 152 -9.86 -7.42 12.47
N TYR A 153 -9.69 -7.11 13.76
CA TYR A 153 -9.45 -8.08 14.84
C TYR A 153 -8.26 -9.03 14.63
N PHE A 154 -7.33 -8.68 13.73
CA PHE A 154 -6.24 -9.54 13.26
C PHE A 154 -6.71 -10.80 12.50
N VAL A 155 -7.96 -10.86 12.04
CA VAL A 155 -8.54 -12.03 11.33
C VAL A 155 -9.17 -11.68 9.98
N TRP A 156 -9.47 -10.41 9.73
CA TRP A 156 -9.93 -9.88 8.44
C TRP A 156 -9.41 -8.45 8.23
N GLY A 157 -9.67 -7.87 7.07
CA GLY A 157 -9.23 -6.56 6.62
C GLY A 157 -8.18 -6.63 5.50
N ASP A 158 -8.10 -5.58 4.71
CA ASP A 158 -7.13 -5.42 3.62
C ASP A 158 -6.94 -3.93 3.27
N ILE A 159 -6.02 -3.67 2.34
CA ILE A 159 -5.60 -2.34 1.89
C ILE A 159 -6.22 -1.94 0.53
N GLY A 160 -7.17 -2.71 0.02
CA GLY A 160 -7.80 -2.47 -1.27
C GLY A 160 -8.62 -1.18 -1.33
N PRO A 161 -9.20 -0.86 -2.50
CA PRO A 161 -9.96 0.37 -2.74
C PRO A 161 -11.28 0.31 -1.97
N THR A 162 -11.23 0.69 -0.70
CA THR A 162 -12.41 0.86 0.14
C THR A 162 -12.70 2.36 0.29
N PRO A 163 -13.98 2.77 0.33
CA PRO A 163 -14.34 4.14 0.72
C PRO A 163 -13.85 4.52 2.13
N VAL A 164 -13.47 3.53 2.94
CA VAL A 164 -13.08 3.68 4.34
C VAL A 164 -11.61 4.07 4.49
N PHE A 165 -10.73 3.55 3.63
CA PHE A 165 -9.27 3.80 3.68
C PHE A 165 -8.72 4.42 2.39
N GLY A 166 -9.58 5.08 1.61
CA GLY A 166 -9.21 5.76 0.38
C GLY A 166 -8.13 6.83 0.61
N PRO A 167 -7.12 6.92 -0.27
CA PRO A 167 -5.99 7.83 -0.07
C PRO A 167 -6.32 9.30 -0.33
N ASP A 168 -7.45 9.59 -1.00
CA ASP A 168 -7.82 10.88 -1.56
C ASP A 168 -7.71 12.05 -0.57
N PHE A 169 -8.21 11.87 0.66
CA PHE A 169 -8.18 12.93 1.67
C PHE A 169 -6.80 13.15 2.28
N LEU A 170 -6.08 12.07 2.60
CA LEU A 170 -4.79 12.18 3.27
C LEU A 170 -3.71 12.68 2.31
N VAL A 171 -3.69 12.18 1.07
CA VAL A 171 -2.69 12.61 0.08
C VAL A 171 -2.86 14.08 -0.29
N ASN A 172 -4.02 14.70 -0.02
CA ASN A 172 -4.22 16.15 -0.18
C ASN A 172 -3.41 16.99 0.83
N GLU A 173 -2.97 16.40 1.94
CA GLU A 173 -2.27 17.09 3.06
C GLU A 173 -0.73 17.01 2.96
N ASP A 174 -0.17 16.89 1.75
CA ASP A 174 1.28 16.83 1.52
C ASP A 174 1.99 15.73 2.33
N VAL A 175 1.43 14.52 2.28
CA VAL A 175 2.01 13.32 2.90
C VAL A 175 2.12 12.17 1.89
N VAL A 176 3.11 11.31 2.09
CA VAL A 176 3.17 9.98 1.46
C VAL A 176 2.43 9.01 2.35
N LEU A 177 1.41 8.36 1.81
CA LEU A 177 0.59 7.38 2.52
C LEU A 177 0.97 5.97 2.07
N ILE A 178 1.30 5.10 3.03
CA ILE A 178 1.71 3.72 2.78
C ILE A 178 0.82 2.76 3.57
N LEU A 179 0.21 1.80 2.89
CA LEU A 179 -0.71 0.82 3.47
C LEU A 179 -0.15 -0.58 3.25
N PRO A 180 0.41 -1.24 4.26
CA PRO A 180 0.83 -2.64 4.16
C PRO A 180 -0.28 -3.61 4.57
N ASN A 181 -0.44 -4.68 3.79
CA ASN A 181 -1.11 -5.90 4.26
C ASN A 181 -0.20 -6.64 5.24
N TYR A 182 -0.78 -7.37 6.20
CA TYR A 182 -0.05 -8.25 7.12
C TYR A 182 -0.83 -9.54 7.35
N ARG A 183 -0.16 -10.66 7.64
CA ARG A 183 -0.85 -11.96 7.80
C ARG A 183 -1.88 -11.92 8.92
N LEU A 184 -3.00 -12.60 8.67
CA LEU A 184 -4.18 -12.64 9.54
C LEU A 184 -4.41 -14.04 10.11
N GLY A 185 -5.25 -14.12 11.15
CA GLY A 185 -5.69 -15.37 11.78
C GLY A 185 -4.53 -16.28 12.20
N ALA A 186 -4.72 -17.59 12.03
CA ALA A 186 -3.69 -18.57 12.36
C ALA A 186 -2.40 -18.35 11.54
N LEU A 187 -2.50 -17.90 10.29
CA LEU A 187 -1.33 -17.67 9.43
C LEU A 187 -0.40 -16.58 9.98
N GLY A 188 -0.96 -15.56 10.64
CA GLY A 188 -0.21 -14.46 11.24
C GLY A 188 0.09 -14.63 12.73
N PHE A 189 -0.71 -15.40 13.46
CA PHE A 189 -0.69 -15.36 14.93
C PHE A 189 -0.62 -16.73 15.62
N LEU A 190 -0.46 -17.83 14.86
CA LEU A 190 -0.18 -19.14 15.45
C LEU A 190 1.09 -19.10 16.30
N ASN A 191 1.00 -19.61 17.52
CA ASN A 191 2.13 -19.76 18.43
C ASN A 191 2.16 -21.20 18.94
N LEU A 192 3.24 -21.91 18.62
CA LEU A 192 3.46 -23.30 19.07
C LEU A 192 4.51 -23.36 20.20
N ASN A 193 4.98 -22.22 20.70
CA ASN A 193 6.06 -22.11 21.66
C ASN A 193 7.34 -22.85 21.20
N THR A 194 7.63 -22.79 19.90
CA THR A 194 8.84 -23.37 19.29
C THR A 194 9.68 -22.28 18.62
N PRO A 195 10.99 -22.48 18.43
CA PRO A 195 11.82 -21.53 17.69
C PRO A 195 11.34 -21.27 16.26
N ALA A 196 10.72 -22.27 15.61
CA ALA A 196 10.21 -22.17 14.25
C ALA A 196 8.90 -21.36 14.17
N VAL A 197 8.00 -21.50 15.15
CA VAL A 197 6.70 -20.83 15.20
C VAL A 197 6.49 -20.20 16.59
N PRO A 198 7.24 -19.13 16.92
CA PRO A 198 7.18 -18.48 18.24
C PRO A 198 6.01 -17.49 18.37
N GLY A 199 5.11 -17.41 17.38
CA GLY A 199 4.02 -16.42 17.35
C GLY A 199 4.37 -15.09 16.69
N ASN A 200 3.35 -14.25 16.61
CA ASN A 200 3.42 -12.85 16.17
C ASN A 200 4.04 -12.65 14.78
N ALA A 201 3.82 -13.58 13.86
CA ALA A 201 4.22 -13.44 12.46
C ALA A 201 3.64 -12.16 11.82
N GLY A 202 2.35 -11.86 12.05
CA GLY A 202 1.71 -10.63 11.56
C GLY A 202 2.31 -9.33 12.12
N ILE A 203 2.76 -9.32 13.38
CA ILE A 203 3.48 -8.15 13.93
C ILE A 203 4.87 -8.02 13.28
N LYS A 204 5.54 -9.16 13.05
CA LYS A 204 6.85 -9.17 12.36
C LYS A 204 6.71 -8.73 10.90
N ASP A 205 5.57 -9.01 10.25
CA ASP A 205 5.24 -8.48 8.92
C ASP A 205 5.20 -6.95 8.96
N GLY A 206 4.57 -6.35 9.98
CA GLY A 206 4.59 -4.91 10.21
C GLY A 206 6.01 -4.34 10.42
N VAL A 207 6.88 -5.06 11.15
CA VAL A 207 8.30 -4.66 11.30
C VAL A 207 9.03 -4.67 9.96
N GLU A 208 8.79 -5.69 9.13
CA GLU A 208 9.42 -5.79 7.81
C GLU A 208 8.89 -4.71 6.85
N ALA A 209 7.59 -4.39 6.91
CA ALA A 209 7.02 -3.26 6.18
C ALA A 209 7.69 -1.94 6.58
N LEU A 210 7.92 -1.68 7.87
CA LEU A 210 8.63 -0.47 8.30
C LEU A 210 10.09 -0.41 7.83
N ARG A 211 10.77 -1.57 7.74
CA ARG A 211 12.12 -1.64 7.14
C ARG A 211 12.08 -1.30 5.66
N TRP A 212 11.09 -1.83 4.94
CA TRP A 212 10.88 -1.50 3.54
C TRP A 212 10.61 0.00 3.37
N VAL A 213 9.76 0.61 4.21
CA VAL A 213 9.46 2.04 4.17
C VAL A 213 10.74 2.86 4.37
N ARG A 214 11.56 2.51 5.36
CA ARG A 214 12.84 3.20 5.61
C ARG A 214 13.78 3.13 4.41
N ALA A 215 13.79 2.02 3.68
CA ALA A 215 14.66 1.83 2.52
C ALA A 215 14.14 2.50 1.25
N ASN A 216 12.82 2.70 1.12
CA ASN A 216 12.21 3.04 -0.18
C ASN A 216 11.35 4.32 -0.18
N ALA A 217 10.97 4.88 0.97
CA ALA A 217 10.07 6.05 1.02
C ALA A 217 10.58 7.26 0.21
N ALA A 218 11.89 7.48 0.19
CA ALA A 218 12.51 8.57 -0.57
C ALA A 218 12.23 8.49 -2.08
N ALA A 219 12.06 7.28 -2.62
CA ALA A 219 11.74 7.06 -4.03
C ALA A 219 10.35 7.60 -4.40
N PHE A 220 9.49 7.83 -3.41
CA PHE A 220 8.13 8.37 -3.55
C PHE A 220 8.02 9.78 -2.95
N CYS A 221 9.15 10.49 -2.81
CA CYS A 221 9.24 11.80 -2.16
C CYS A 221 8.93 11.82 -0.66
N GLY A 222 8.99 10.68 0.02
CA GLY A 222 8.80 10.58 1.47
C GLY A 222 10.10 10.74 2.26
N ASP A 223 10.03 11.41 3.40
CA ASP A 223 11.12 11.52 4.37
C ASP A 223 11.12 10.33 5.33
N SER A 224 12.10 9.43 5.17
CA SER A 224 12.30 8.27 6.05
C SER A 224 12.59 8.60 7.52
N ALA A 225 12.94 9.85 7.84
CA ALA A 225 13.11 10.33 9.21
C ALA A 225 11.79 10.83 9.86
N ARG A 226 10.78 11.13 9.03
CA ARG A 226 9.46 11.64 9.45
C ARG A 226 8.35 10.62 9.18
N VAL A 227 8.49 9.45 9.80
CA VAL A 227 7.51 8.36 9.69
C VAL A 227 6.56 8.37 10.88
N THR A 228 5.26 8.47 10.60
CA THR A 228 4.17 8.31 11.58
C THR A 228 3.49 6.96 11.35
N ILE A 229 3.33 6.17 12.41
CA ILE A 229 2.62 4.90 12.36
C ILE A 229 1.19 5.13 12.86
N MET A 230 0.21 4.78 12.03
CA MET A 230 -1.21 4.94 12.32
C MET A 230 -1.96 3.62 12.13
N GLY A 231 -3.15 3.53 12.72
CA GLY A 231 -4.06 2.43 12.44
C GLY A 231 -5.38 2.58 13.20
N GLN A 232 -6.34 1.73 12.85
CA GLN A 232 -7.67 1.69 13.45
C GLN A 232 -7.92 0.31 14.07
N SER A 233 -8.53 0.26 15.27
CA SER A 233 -8.84 -1.00 15.98
C SER A 233 -7.61 -1.91 16.14
N ALA A 234 -7.61 -3.11 15.54
CA ALA A 234 -6.44 -4.01 15.52
C ALA A 234 -5.19 -3.34 14.89
N GLY A 235 -5.38 -2.45 13.93
CA GLY A 235 -4.31 -1.62 13.36
C GLY A 235 -3.75 -0.60 14.35
N ALA A 236 -4.57 -0.04 15.24
CA ALA A 236 -4.08 0.82 16.33
C ALA A 236 -3.24 0.00 17.34
N LYS A 237 -3.68 -1.23 17.65
CA LYS A 237 -2.87 -2.17 18.45
C LYS A 237 -1.56 -2.52 17.75
N MET A 238 -1.58 -2.73 16.43
CA MET A 238 -0.37 -2.92 15.62
C MET A 238 0.59 -1.74 15.75
N ALA A 239 0.09 -0.50 15.57
CA ALA A 239 0.88 0.72 15.75
C ALA A 239 1.50 0.82 17.16
N ALA A 240 0.73 0.47 18.19
CA ALA A 240 1.23 0.41 19.57
C ALA A 240 2.33 -0.65 19.74
N PHE A 241 2.12 -1.89 19.27
CA PHE A 241 3.13 -2.96 19.34
C PHE A 241 4.42 -2.58 18.61
N LEU A 242 4.31 -1.96 17.43
CA LEU A 242 5.47 -1.51 16.65
C LEU A 242 6.21 -0.36 17.32
N SER A 243 5.53 0.47 18.11
CA SER A 243 6.19 1.56 18.87
C SER A 243 6.94 1.05 20.10
N LEU A 244 6.51 -0.09 20.65
CA LEU A 244 7.12 -0.70 21.83
C LEU A 244 8.33 -1.60 21.49
N THR A 245 8.32 -2.25 20.33
CA THR A 245 9.36 -3.23 19.97
C THR A 245 10.68 -2.59 19.55
N GLU A 246 11.78 -3.08 20.11
CA GLU A 246 13.13 -2.66 19.69
C GLU A 246 13.43 -3.03 18.23
N ALA A 247 12.77 -4.07 17.70
CA ALA A 247 12.97 -4.50 16.32
C ALA A 247 12.51 -3.47 15.28
N ALA A 248 11.60 -2.57 15.67
CA ALA A 248 11.12 -1.45 14.85
C ALA A 248 11.89 -0.15 15.12
N ARG A 249 12.65 -0.07 16.22
CA ARG A 249 13.56 1.05 16.48
C ARG A 249 14.74 0.93 15.52
N GLY A 250 14.89 1.89 14.60
CA GLY A 250 15.99 1.88 13.65
C GLY A 250 17.35 1.72 14.34
N ARG A 251 18.17 0.77 13.89
CA ARG A 251 19.51 0.55 14.45
C ARG A 251 20.40 1.75 14.15
N SER A 252 20.77 2.52 15.17
CA SER A 252 21.92 3.42 15.11
C SER A 252 23.19 2.59 15.28
N GLY A 253 23.99 2.48 14.21
CA GLY A 253 25.35 1.95 14.31
C GLY A 253 26.21 2.83 15.23
N ARG A 254 27.13 2.17 15.95
CA ARG A 254 28.12 2.69 16.91
C ARG A 254 27.62 3.09 18.31
N ARG A 255 28.06 2.27 19.27
CA ARG A 255 28.26 2.57 20.70
C ARG A 255 28.78 4.01 20.85
N GLY A 256 28.04 4.86 21.56
CA GLY A 256 28.52 6.17 22.01
C GLY A 256 28.12 7.38 21.17
N ARG A 257 26.81 7.62 21.01
CA ARG A 257 26.21 8.98 20.99
C ARG A 257 24.69 8.81 21.01
N ARG A 258 24.05 9.11 22.15
CA ARG A 258 22.60 9.36 22.18
C ARG A 258 22.35 10.62 21.34
N GLN A 259 21.97 10.45 20.08
CA GLN A 259 21.29 11.53 19.37
C GLN A 259 19.81 11.45 19.76
N ASN A 260 19.34 12.48 20.47
CA ASN A 260 17.92 12.73 20.76
C ASN A 260 17.16 13.13 19.47
N ASN A 261 17.17 12.27 18.45
CA ASN A 261 16.42 12.55 17.22
C ASN A 261 15.81 11.29 16.59
N THR A 262 15.41 10.32 17.43
CA THR A 262 14.53 9.24 16.99
C THR A 262 13.12 9.80 16.85
N SER A 263 12.64 9.85 15.60
CA SER A 263 11.23 9.85 15.17
C SER A 263 10.23 10.06 16.31
N LYS A 264 9.60 11.23 16.38
CA LYS A 264 8.35 11.41 17.13
C LYS A 264 7.29 10.50 16.51
N SER A 265 7.30 9.21 16.82
CA SER A 265 6.26 8.26 16.44
C SER A 265 5.03 8.63 17.25
N CYS A 266 4.25 9.57 16.75
CA CYS A 266 2.95 9.89 17.32
C CYS A 266 2.00 8.75 16.96
N VAL A 267 1.77 7.84 17.90
CA VAL A 267 0.70 6.84 17.78
C VAL A 267 -0.61 7.57 17.99
N ARG A 268 -1.42 7.70 16.94
CA ARG A 268 -2.74 8.30 17.04
C ARG A 268 -3.79 7.22 16.83
N GLU A 269 -4.54 6.92 17.88
CA GLU A 269 -5.70 6.05 17.83
C GLU A 269 -6.86 6.83 17.17
N ILE A 270 -7.30 6.38 15.99
CA ILE A 270 -8.57 6.85 15.42
C ILE A 270 -9.65 5.88 15.89
N SER A 271 -10.11 6.06 17.13
CA SER A 271 -11.28 5.37 17.68
C SER A 271 -12.48 6.30 17.59
N GLY A 272 -13.25 6.17 16.52
CA GLY A 272 -14.52 6.87 16.33
C GLY A 272 -15.43 6.10 15.37
N ASN A 273 -16.66 5.83 15.79
CA ASN A 273 -17.73 5.40 14.88
C ASN A 273 -17.88 6.47 13.79
N LEU A 274 -17.69 6.13 12.52
CA LEU A 274 -17.85 7.04 11.37
C LEU A 274 -19.32 7.44 11.10
N ASN A 275 -20.21 7.31 12.07
CA ASN A 275 -21.66 7.50 11.89
C ASN A 275 -22.28 8.63 12.71
N SER A 276 -21.49 9.58 13.21
CA SER A 276 -22.05 10.81 13.78
C SER A 276 -21.22 12.03 13.43
N THR A 277 -21.77 12.81 12.50
CA THR A 277 -21.78 14.28 12.45
C THR A 277 -20.70 14.98 13.27
N LEU A 278 -19.68 15.54 12.63
CA LEU A 278 -18.92 16.70 13.13
C LEU A 278 -18.03 17.23 11.99
N LEU A 279 -18.59 18.15 11.21
CA LEU A 279 -17.79 19.21 10.58
C LEU A 279 -17.45 20.21 11.69
N PRO A 280 -16.17 20.55 11.92
CA PRO A 280 -15.84 21.84 12.48
C PRO A 280 -15.21 22.71 11.40
N SER A 281 -15.80 23.87 11.24
CA SER A 281 -15.31 25.01 10.47
C SER A 281 -14.04 25.60 11.12
N ARG A 282 -12.99 25.73 10.30
CA ARG A 282 -11.79 26.60 10.48
C ARG A 282 -10.70 26.17 11.49
N PRO A 283 -9.45 26.63 11.27
CA PRO A 283 -8.26 25.91 11.69
C PRO A 283 -7.80 26.33 13.08
N SER A 284 -7.85 25.41 14.05
CA SER A 284 -7.21 25.58 15.35
C SER A 284 -5.89 24.79 15.42
N ARG A 285 -4.84 25.56 15.60
CA ARG A 285 -3.45 25.22 15.92
C ARG A 285 -3.29 23.87 16.65
N PHE A 286 -2.49 23.00 16.07
CA PHE A 286 -2.02 21.76 16.69
C PHE A 286 -1.20 22.07 17.95
N ALA A 287 -1.76 21.73 19.12
CA ALA A 287 -1.05 21.77 20.39
C ALA A 287 -0.52 20.37 20.73
N THR A 288 0.79 20.32 20.97
CA THR A 288 1.57 19.19 21.48
C THR A 288 1.22 18.93 22.95
N ALA A 289 1.03 17.68 23.35
CA ALA A 289 1.13 17.26 24.75
C ALA A 289 1.95 15.97 24.84
N VAL A 290 2.79 15.94 25.88
CA VAL A 290 3.94 15.07 26.17
C VAL A 290 3.61 13.58 26.20
#